data_AF-A0A485KFD7-F1
#
_entry.id   AF-A0A485KFD7-F1
#
_cell.length_a   1.000
_cell.length_b   1.000
_cell.length_c   1.000
_cell.angle_alpha   90.00
_cell.angle_beta   90.00
_cell.angle_gamma   90.00
#
_symmetry.space_group_name_H-M   'P 1'
#
loop_
_entity.id
_entity.type
_entity.pdbx_description
1 polymer ?
#
loop_
_entity_poly.entity_id
_entity_poly.type
_entity_poly.pdbx_seq_one_letter_code
_entity_poly.pdbx_strand_id
1 'polypeptide(L)'
;MDDHPIGKGFGTVRSDAQASYAVGSSVKVSFVGGHPKNLMQQVHSFCDVEKQDPATGAFSTYLTDAHWDVRFRWTRVATAESNSECEWVLRPGSPVSVTGVYRLRHRGFWKPLIGAIAAYDGVSSSFMVTWV
;
A
#
# COMPACT_ATOMS: atom_id res chain seq x y z
N MET A 1 -4.01 -16.70 13.97
CA MET A 1 -4.52 -15.35 14.24
C MET A 1 -3.48 -14.36 13.74
N ASP A 2 -3.91 -13.15 13.45
CA ASP A 2 -3.04 -12.01 13.23
C ASP A 2 -3.21 -11.04 14.40
N ASP A 3 -2.15 -10.31 14.69
CA ASP A 3 -2.11 -9.32 15.76
C ASP A 3 -1.52 -8.00 15.24
N HIS A 4 -1.67 -6.94 16.02
CA HIS A 4 -1.14 -5.61 15.73
C HIS A 4 -0.45 -5.02 16.96
N PRO A 5 0.45 -4.03 16.78
CA PRO A 5 1.03 -3.31 17.91
C PRO A 5 -0.04 -2.72 18.83
N ILE A 6 0.24 -2.66 20.13
CA ILE A 6 -0.67 -2.04 21.11
C ILE A 6 -0.98 -0.60 20.69
N GLY A 7 -2.28 -0.24 20.70
CA GLY A 7 -2.75 1.09 20.34
C GLY A 7 -2.72 1.42 18.84
N LYS A 8 -2.45 0.45 17.97
CA LYS A 8 -2.59 0.56 16.51
C LYS A 8 -3.71 -0.36 16.02
N GLY A 9 -4.13 -0.21 14.76
CA GLY A 9 -5.05 -1.15 14.10
C GLY A 9 -4.47 -1.67 12.79
N PHE A 10 -5.07 -2.72 12.22
CA PHE A 10 -4.75 -3.15 10.86
C PHE A 10 -5.01 -2.01 9.87
N GLY A 11 -4.12 -1.86 8.88
CA GLY A 11 -4.13 -0.74 7.94
C GLY A 11 -3.37 0.50 8.43
N THR A 12 -2.93 0.55 9.70
CA THR A 12 -2.14 1.69 10.19
C THR A 12 -0.78 1.75 9.48
N VAL A 13 -0.39 2.93 9.01
CA VAL A 13 0.92 3.18 8.41
C VAL A 13 2.03 3.03 9.46
N ARG A 14 3.06 2.22 9.15
CA ARG A 14 4.29 2.03 9.94
C ARG A 14 5.44 2.91 9.43
N SER A 15 5.62 2.95 8.11
CA SER A 15 6.55 3.85 7.42
C SER A 15 5.78 4.51 6.30
N ASP A 16 5.67 5.83 6.34
CA ASP A 16 4.86 6.60 5.40
C ASP A 16 5.68 7.07 4.19
N ALA A 17 4.98 7.60 3.18
CA ALA A 17 5.58 8.24 2.03
C ALA A 17 6.24 9.58 2.41
N GLN A 18 7.31 9.92 1.70
CA GLN A 18 7.87 11.28 1.68
C GLN A 18 6.94 12.20 0.87
N ALA A 19 7.05 13.51 1.06
CA ALA A 19 6.22 14.48 0.33
C ALA A 19 6.43 14.47 -1.19
N SER A 20 7.62 14.06 -1.67
CA SER A 20 7.94 14.06 -3.09
C SER A 20 8.97 13.01 -3.48
N TYR A 21 8.88 12.55 -4.73
CA TYR A 21 9.78 11.58 -5.34
C TYR A 21 10.08 11.96 -6.80
N ALA A 22 11.33 11.83 -7.22
CA ALA A 22 11.71 12.00 -8.61
C ALA A 22 11.57 10.68 -9.39
N VAL A 23 11.24 10.75 -10.68
CA VAL A 23 11.37 9.60 -11.59
C VAL A 23 12.83 9.09 -11.54
N GLY A 24 13.01 7.78 -11.43
CA GLY A 24 14.28 7.12 -11.11
C GLY A 24 14.36 6.58 -9.69
N SER A 25 13.47 7.01 -8.78
CA SER A 25 13.43 6.56 -7.39
C SER A 25 12.40 5.44 -7.14
N SER A 26 12.13 5.12 -5.87
CA SER A 26 11.09 4.17 -5.48
C SER A 26 10.34 4.68 -4.25
N VAL A 27 9.02 4.59 -4.31
CA VAL A 27 8.13 4.92 -3.20
C VAL A 27 7.87 3.66 -2.40
N LYS A 28 8.13 3.68 -1.11
CA LYS A 28 7.89 2.55 -0.21
C LYS A 28 7.05 3.00 0.97
N VAL A 29 5.91 2.35 1.16
CA VAL A 29 5.03 2.56 2.31
C VAL A 29 4.76 1.21 2.94
N SER A 30 4.76 1.16 4.27
CA SER A 30 4.49 -0.08 4.98
C SER A 30 3.35 0.09 5.99
N PHE A 31 2.56 -0.96 6.14
CA PHE A 31 1.33 -0.96 6.94
C PHE A 31 1.34 -2.13 7.93
N VAL A 32 0.69 -1.96 9.07
CA VAL A 32 0.25 -3.08 9.90
C VAL A 32 -0.74 -3.90 9.08
N GLY A 33 -0.42 -5.17 8.81
CA GLY A 33 -1.25 -6.03 7.96
C GLY A 33 -1.51 -7.39 8.58
N GLY A 34 -2.56 -8.06 8.10
CA GLY A 34 -2.83 -9.48 8.36
C GLY A 34 -2.11 -10.39 7.35
N HIS A 35 -2.15 -11.70 7.57
CA HIS A 35 -1.56 -12.66 6.64
C HIS A 35 -2.31 -12.66 5.29
N PRO A 36 -1.61 -12.55 4.12
CA PRO A 36 -2.23 -12.48 2.79
C PRO A 36 -3.10 -13.69 2.40
N LYS A 37 -2.98 -14.82 3.11
CA LYS A 37 -3.80 -16.03 2.85
C LYS A 37 -5.23 -15.88 3.36
N ASN A 38 -5.48 -14.93 4.27
CA ASN A 38 -6.83 -14.69 4.78
C ASN A 38 -7.71 -14.14 3.66
N LEU A 39 -8.71 -14.94 3.24
CA LEU A 39 -9.65 -14.56 2.18
C LEU A 39 -8.98 -13.98 0.92
N MET A 40 -7.81 -14.50 0.55
CA MET A 40 -6.99 -14.01 -0.57
C MET A 40 -7.79 -13.84 -1.87
N GLN A 41 -8.73 -14.76 -2.13
CA GLN A 41 -9.60 -14.74 -3.33
C GLN A 41 -10.53 -13.52 -3.39
N GLN A 42 -10.76 -12.83 -2.27
CA GLN A 42 -11.58 -11.62 -2.18
C GLN A 42 -10.75 -10.33 -2.30
N VAL A 43 -9.41 -10.44 -2.30
CA VAL A 43 -8.52 -9.29 -2.44
C VAL A 43 -8.25 -9.05 -3.92
N HIS A 44 -8.75 -7.93 -4.45
CA HIS A 44 -8.50 -7.53 -5.85
C HIS A 44 -7.04 -7.13 -6.10
N SER A 45 -6.41 -6.47 -5.13
CA SER A 45 -5.03 -6.02 -5.13
C SER A 45 -4.62 -5.71 -3.69
N PHE A 46 -3.44 -6.17 -3.29
CA PHE A 46 -2.86 -5.87 -1.99
C PHE A 46 -2.17 -4.50 -1.98
N CYS A 47 -1.81 -3.97 -3.14
CA CYS A 47 -1.13 -2.70 -3.25
C CYS A 47 -1.61 -1.90 -4.46
N ASP A 48 -2.27 -0.78 -4.21
CA ASP A 48 -2.68 0.16 -5.25
C ASP A 48 -1.83 1.43 -5.19
N VAL A 49 -1.44 1.90 -6.37
CA VAL A 49 -1.06 3.29 -6.58
C VAL A 49 -2.32 4.02 -6.99
N GLU A 50 -2.78 4.98 -6.18
CA GLU A 50 -3.90 5.85 -6.54
C GLU A 50 -3.38 7.20 -7.01
N LYS A 51 -3.94 7.72 -8.10
CA LYS A 51 -3.60 9.03 -8.66
C LYS A 51 -4.71 10.04 -8.37
N GLN A 52 -4.33 11.26 -8.02
CA GLN A 52 -5.25 12.36 -7.85
C GLN A 52 -5.62 12.97 -9.20
N ASP A 53 -6.92 13.17 -9.42
CA ASP A 53 -7.42 14.04 -10.47
C ASP A 53 -7.26 15.51 -10.04
N PRO A 54 -6.51 16.35 -10.79
CA PRO A 54 -6.29 17.74 -10.42
C PRO A 54 -7.55 18.62 -10.50
N ALA A 55 -8.56 18.23 -11.27
CA ALA A 55 -9.80 19.02 -11.41
C ALA A 55 -10.75 18.78 -10.23
N THR A 56 -10.81 17.54 -9.72
CA THR A 56 -11.78 17.14 -8.69
C THR A 56 -11.14 16.90 -7.32
N GLY A 57 -9.82 16.71 -7.26
CA GLY A 57 -9.09 16.31 -6.06
C GLY A 57 -9.33 14.84 -5.66
N ALA A 58 -10.13 14.09 -6.43
CA ALA A 58 -10.47 12.70 -6.14
C ALA A 58 -9.30 11.77 -6.49
N PHE A 59 -9.14 10.70 -5.71
CA PHE A 59 -8.15 9.65 -5.96
C PHE A 59 -8.82 8.43 -6.59
N SER A 60 -8.21 7.88 -7.63
CA SER A 60 -8.63 6.62 -8.25
C SER A 60 -7.43 5.71 -8.51
N THR A 61 -7.67 4.40 -8.56
CA THR A 61 -6.61 3.41 -8.83
C THR A 61 -5.97 3.68 -10.19
N TYR A 62 -4.65 3.89 -10.16
CA TYR A 62 -3.83 4.11 -11.33
C TYR A 62 -3.01 2.87 -11.68
N LEU A 63 -2.43 2.21 -10.68
CA LEU A 63 -1.73 0.93 -10.81
C LEU A 63 -2.12 0.00 -9.65
N THR A 64 -1.95 -1.29 -9.87
CA THR A 64 -2.15 -2.36 -8.88
C THR A 64 -0.90 -3.24 -8.84
N ASP A 65 -0.82 -4.13 -7.85
CA ASP A 65 0.24 -5.15 -7.73
C ASP A 65 0.29 -6.19 -8.87
N ALA A 66 -0.64 -6.13 -9.83
CA ALA A 66 -0.56 -6.84 -11.10
C ALA A 66 0.35 -6.14 -12.13
N HIS A 67 0.69 -4.87 -11.91
CA HIS A 67 1.57 -4.09 -12.79
C HIS A 67 3.04 -4.32 -12.42
N TRP A 68 3.90 -4.39 -13.43
CA TRP A 68 5.33 -4.65 -13.28
C TRP A 68 6.05 -3.68 -12.31
N ASP A 69 5.58 -2.44 -12.23
CA ASP A 69 6.17 -1.37 -11.44
C ASP A 69 5.73 -1.36 -9.97
N VAL A 70 4.72 -2.15 -9.62
CA VAL A 70 4.17 -2.23 -8.27
C VAL A 70 4.51 -3.56 -7.64
N ARG A 71 4.94 -3.53 -6.39
CA ARG A 71 5.32 -4.74 -5.63
C ARG A 71 4.66 -4.71 -4.28
N PHE A 72 4.11 -5.86 -3.90
CA PHE A 72 3.65 -6.12 -2.55
C PHE A 72 4.61 -7.10 -1.88
N ARG A 73 5.05 -6.79 -0.66
CA ARG A 73 5.85 -7.69 0.18
C ARG A 73 5.22 -7.82 1.55
N TRP A 74 5.00 -9.06 1.96
CA TRP A 74 4.56 -9.37 3.31
C TRP A 74 5.71 -9.95 4.12
N THR A 75 5.87 -9.49 5.36
CA THR A 75 6.88 -10.01 6.29
C THR A 75 6.28 -10.21 7.68
N ARG A 76 6.66 -11.32 8.33
CA ARG A 76 6.36 -11.58 9.74
C ARG A 76 7.34 -10.78 10.59
N VAL A 77 6.83 -9.96 11.52
CA VAL A 77 7.68 -9.07 12.37
C VAL A 77 7.80 -9.59 13.80
N ALA A 78 6.73 -10.16 14.35
CA ALA A 78 6.69 -10.78 15.67
C ALA A 78 5.95 -12.12 15.60
N THR A 79 5.47 -12.65 16.72
CA THR A 79 4.75 -13.94 16.76
C THR A 79 3.48 -13.94 15.90
N ALA A 80 2.69 -12.86 15.93
CA ALA A 80 1.43 -12.74 15.18
C ALA A 80 1.27 -11.41 14.43
N GLU A 81 2.18 -10.45 14.61
CA GLU A 81 2.20 -9.20 13.84
C GLU A 81 2.85 -9.37 12.47
N SER A 82 2.38 -8.61 11.48
CA SER A 82 3.05 -8.54 10.18
C SER A 82 3.11 -7.14 9.61
N ASN A 83 4.07 -6.97 8.71
CA ASN A 83 4.27 -5.79 7.92
C ASN A 83 3.91 -6.06 6.45
N SER A 84 3.07 -5.20 5.90
CA SER A 84 2.63 -5.20 4.51
C SER A 84 3.28 -4.00 3.82
N GLU A 85 4.30 -4.24 3.00
CA GLU A 85 5.01 -3.21 2.25
C GLU A 85 4.48 -3.11 0.81
N CYS A 86 4.14 -1.89 0.45
CA CYS A 86 3.83 -1.43 -0.89
C CYS A 86 5.05 -0.72 -1.46
N GLU A 87 5.54 -1.14 -2.63
CA GLU A 87 6.58 -0.45 -3.37
C GLU A 87 6.10 -0.09 -4.77
N TRP A 88 6.28 1.17 -5.16
CA TRP A 88 6.15 1.61 -6.54
C TRP A 88 7.52 2.08 -7.06
N VAL A 89 8.02 1.41 -8.09
CA VAL A 89 9.29 1.74 -8.73
C VAL A 89 9.04 2.73 -9.86
N LEU A 90 9.49 3.98 -9.69
CA LEU A 90 9.36 5.04 -10.69
C LEU A 90 10.45 4.90 -11.75
N ARG A 91 10.27 4.04 -12.75
CA ARG A 91 11.31 3.76 -13.75
C ARG A 91 11.42 4.88 -14.80
N PRO A 92 12.64 5.37 -15.11
CA PRO A 92 12.84 6.27 -16.23
C PRO A 92 12.34 5.67 -17.54
N GLY A 93 11.59 6.45 -18.33
CA GLY A 93 10.99 6.01 -19.59
C GLY A 93 9.77 5.07 -19.45
N SER A 94 9.38 4.70 -18.23
CA SER A 94 8.13 3.95 -18.03
C SER A 94 6.93 4.86 -18.30
N PRO A 95 5.95 4.44 -19.13
CA PRO A 95 4.78 5.24 -19.45
C PRO A 95 3.87 5.47 -18.25
N VAL A 96 4.07 4.73 -17.15
CA VAL A 96 3.31 4.90 -15.91
C VAL A 96 4.05 5.74 -14.86
N SER A 97 5.34 6.06 -15.06
CA SER A 97 6.11 6.91 -14.15
C SER A 97 5.98 8.38 -14.53
N VAL A 98 4.75 8.92 -14.42
CA VAL A 98 4.41 10.28 -14.84
C VAL A 98 4.19 11.21 -13.66
N THR A 99 4.45 12.49 -13.85
CA THR A 99 4.26 13.51 -12.82
C THR A 99 2.81 13.61 -12.35
N GLY A 100 2.62 13.93 -11.08
CA GLY A 100 1.30 14.07 -10.46
C GLY A 100 1.32 13.78 -8.97
N VAL A 101 0.15 13.89 -8.34
CA VAL A 101 -0.04 13.56 -6.93
C VAL A 101 -0.60 12.15 -6.81
N TYR A 102 0.00 11.36 -5.94
CA TYR A 102 -0.33 9.96 -5.74
C TYR A 102 -0.41 9.62 -4.25
N ARG A 103 -0.97 8.46 -3.93
CA ARG A 103 -0.86 7.81 -2.62
C ARG A 103 -0.86 6.30 -2.80
N LEU A 104 -0.30 5.57 -1.84
CA LEU A 104 -0.35 4.11 -1.84
C LEU A 104 -1.48 3.64 -0.92
N ARG A 105 -2.23 2.63 -1.37
CA ARG A 105 -3.28 1.99 -0.59
C ARG A 105 -3.00 0.50 -0.45
N HIS A 106 -3.06 0.01 0.78
CA HIS A 106 -3.04 -1.41 1.09
C HIS A 106 -4.43 -1.87 1.54
N ARG A 107 -4.86 -3.05 1.09
CA ARG A 107 -6.09 -3.71 1.56
C ARG A 107 -5.78 -5.14 1.96
N GLY A 108 -6.53 -5.67 2.91
CA GLY A 108 -6.40 -7.06 3.30
C GLY A 108 -7.47 -7.50 4.28
N PHE A 109 -7.25 -8.69 4.80
CA PHE A 109 -8.11 -9.30 5.80
C PHE A 109 -7.26 -9.80 6.98
N TRP A 110 -7.74 -9.56 8.19
CA TRP A 110 -7.08 -10.03 9.41
C TRP A 110 -7.94 -11.09 10.10
N LYS A 111 -7.27 -12.08 10.72
CA LYS A 111 -7.95 -13.18 11.41
C LYS A 111 -7.80 -13.03 12.94
N PRO A 112 -8.87 -12.73 13.69
CA PRO A 112 -8.80 -12.69 15.16
C PRO A 112 -8.49 -14.06 15.76
N LEU A 113 -8.16 -14.09 17.06
CA LEU A 113 -8.05 -15.34 17.82
C LEU A 113 -9.40 -16.08 17.91
N ILE A 114 -10.48 -15.33 18.16
CA ILE A 114 -11.86 -15.82 18.22
C ILE A 114 -12.73 -14.90 17.37
N GLY A 115 -13.61 -15.47 16.55
CA GLY A 115 -14.55 -14.72 15.71
C GLY A 115 -14.24 -14.80 14.22
N ALA A 116 -14.88 -13.92 13.45
CA ALA A 116 -14.80 -13.90 12.00
C ALA A 116 -13.61 -13.08 11.47
N ILE A 117 -13.12 -13.45 10.30
CA ILE A 117 -12.13 -12.66 9.54
C ILE A 117 -12.79 -11.33 9.13
N ALA A 118 -12.06 -10.22 9.26
CA ALA A 118 -12.56 -8.89 8.91
C ALA A 118 -11.63 -8.18 7.92
N ALA A 119 -12.23 -7.38 7.05
CA ALA A 119 -11.51 -6.54 6.09
C ALA A 119 -10.89 -5.32 6.77
N TYR A 120 -9.80 -4.82 6.20
CA TYR A 120 -9.20 -3.54 6.55
C TYR A 120 -8.58 -2.88 5.32
N ASP A 121 -8.41 -1.56 5.39
CA ASP A 121 -7.62 -0.79 4.44
C ASP A 121 -6.70 0.20 5.15
N GLY A 122 -5.62 0.56 4.47
CA GLY A 122 -4.65 1.57 4.89
C GLY A 122 -4.27 2.44 3.71
N VAL A 123 -4.11 3.74 3.95
CA VAL A 123 -3.78 4.73 2.93
C VAL A 123 -2.61 5.57 3.44
N SER A 124 -1.59 5.75 2.61
CA SER A 124 -0.44 6.60 2.90
C SER A 124 -0.81 8.09 2.89
N SER A 125 0.09 8.93 3.40
CA SER A 125 0.12 10.34 3.00
C SER A 125 0.26 10.46 1.47
N SER A 126 -0.30 11.52 0.89
CA SER A 126 -0.11 11.80 -0.53
C SER A 126 1.29 12.35 -0.81
N PHE A 127 1.79 12.13 -2.01
CA PHE A 127 3.11 12.55 -2.45
C PHE A 127 3.11 13.00 -3.90
N MET A 128 4.01 13.93 -4.23
CA MET A 128 4.22 14.42 -5.60
C MET A 128 5.28 13.58 -6.32
N VAL A 129 5.00 13.18 -7.55
CA VAL A 129 6.02 12.67 -8.48
C VAL A 129 6.45 13.79 -9.41
N THR A 130 7.75 14.03 -9.48
CA THR A 130 8.37 15.02 -10.37
C THR A 130 9.34 14.37 -11.35
N TRP A 131 9.68 15.08 -12.42
CA TRP A 131 10.89 14.76 -13.17
C TRP A 131 12.14 15.07 -12.34
N VAL A 132 13.28 14.53 -12.78
CA VAL A 132 14.60 14.95 -12.31
C VAL A 132 14.94 16.30 -12.93
#